data_AF-A0AAV2YQA8-F1
#
_entry.id   AF-A0AAV2YQA8-F1
#
_cell.length_a   1.000
_cell.length_b   1.000
_cell.length_c   1.000
_cell.angle_alpha   90.00
_cell.angle_beta   90.00
_cell.angle_gamma   90.00
#
_symmetry.space_group_name_H-M   'P 1'
#
loop_
_entity.id
_entity.type
_entity.pdbx_description
1 polymer ?
#
loop_
_entity_poly.entity_id
_entity_poly.type
_entity_poly.pdbx_seq_one_letter_code
_entity_poly.pdbx_strand_id
1 'polypeptide(L)'
;MELAGQVFCRPMTLVVSFSLFQYLLVFHYKRRREFLGILLLGSALLGTLCLVPFRIKSDAARGHLNDISETCSVLTFLVQITITGREVCKKIRIRPLKFLTLFSEALIVLEIVDIVLNLLQLTLPDFNPPGVDELDNIAENICLAFIFVSRFTFVVMAKGWREVVQNKKLELLFYVLFLTHEYPFMLLEYETGVSWEVVQALWHRTTLALCIGSTIHSKNRDKVKHMTKASTAPDRMTKHASTTEL
;
A
#
# COMPACT_ATOMS: atom_id res chain seq x y z
N MET A 1 -5.49 23.42 17.58
CA MET A 1 -5.36 22.45 16.47
C MET A 1 -6.41 21.36 16.52
N GLU A 2 -6.81 20.93 17.73
CA GLU A 2 -7.82 19.90 17.98
C GLU A 2 -9.13 20.08 17.18
N LEU A 3 -9.70 21.29 17.12
CA LEU A 3 -10.96 21.52 16.39
C LEU A 3 -10.82 21.30 14.87
N ALA A 4 -9.74 21.79 14.26
CA ALA A 4 -9.49 21.61 12.83
C ALA A 4 -9.13 20.15 12.50
N GLY A 5 -8.35 19.49 13.36
CA GLY A 5 -8.03 18.07 13.22
C GLY A 5 -9.27 17.18 13.33
N GLN A 6 -10.14 17.45 14.31
CA GLN A 6 -11.35 16.67 14.54
C GLN A 6 -12.44 16.90 13.47
N VAL A 7 -12.62 18.14 13.01
CA VAL A 7 -13.70 18.51 12.09
C VAL A 7 -13.31 18.31 10.62
N PHE A 8 -12.04 18.45 10.26
CA PHE A 8 -11.59 18.37 8.87
C PHE A 8 -10.72 17.15 8.59
N CYS A 9 -9.66 16.93 9.37
CA CYS A 9 -8.71 15.85 9.07
C CYS A 9 -9.34 14.46 9.22
N ARG A 10 -10.11 14.22 10.29
CA ARG A 10 -10.78 12.91 10.52
C ARG A 10 -11.75 12.48 9.40
N PRO A 11 -12.72 13.31 8.96
CA PRO A 11 -13.58 12.91 7.85
C PRO A 11 -12.79 12.76 6.55
N MET A 12 -11.74 13.56 6.33
CA MET A 12 -10.87 13.40 5.15
C MET A 12 -10.12 12.07 5.18
N THR A 13 -9.54 11.68 6.32
CA THR A 13 -8.89 10.38 6.54
C THR A 13 -9.84 9.24 6.19
N LEU A 14 -11.08 9.30 6.66
CA LEU A 14 -12.11 8.32 6.33
C LEU A 14 -12.46 8.31 4.83
N VAL A 15 -12.64 9.48 4.22
CA VAL A 15 -12.95 9.60 2.79
C VAL A 15 -11.82 9.03 1.93
N VAL A 16 -10.55 9.28 2.28
CA VAL A 16 -9.39 8.73 1.58
C VAL A 16 -9.36 7.21 1.73
N SER A 17 -9.47 6.67 2.96
CA SER A 17 -9.50 5.22 3.20
C SER A 17 -10.67 4.53 2.51
N PHE A 18 -11.86 5.13 2.54
CA PHE A 18 -13.03 4.60 1.85
C PHE A 18 -12.88 4.63 0.33
N SER A 19 -12.35 5.72 -0.24
CA SER A 19 -12.06 5.83 -1.67
C SER A 19 -11.04 4.76 -2.11
N LEU A 20 -10.02 4.52 -1.28
CA LEU A 20 -9.06 3.45 -1.49
C LEU A 20 -9.71 2.06 -1.44
N PHE A 21 -10.56 1.81 -0.44
CA PHE A 21 -11.32 0.56 -0.37
C PHE A 21 -12.19 0.34 -1.61
N GLN A 22 -12.99 1.34 -2.01
CA GLN A 22 -13.82 1.27 -3.21
C GLN A 22 -12.98 0.99 -4.46
N TYR A 23 -11.83 1.66 -4.57
CA TYR A 23 -10.90 1.45 -5.66
C TYR A 23 -10.38 0.01 -5.70
N LEU A 24 -9.92 -0.53 -4.57
CA LEU A 24 -9.40 -1.89 -4.46
C LEU A 24 -10.49 -2.92 -4.73
N LEU A 25 -11.70 -2.67 -4.26
CA LEU A 25 -12.86 -3.49 -4.54
C LEU A 25 -13.07 -3.60 -6.03
N VAL A 26 -13.08 -2.50 -6.78
CA VAL A 26 -13.27 -2.51 -8.24
C VAL A 26 -12.12 -3.21 -8.96
N PHE A 27 -10.87 -2.87 -8.65
CA PHE A 27 -9.71 -3.38 -9.38
C PHE A 27 -9.41 -4.86 -9.07
N HIS A 28 -9.63 -5.30 -7.83
CA HIS A 28 -9.36 -6.65 -7.36
C HIS A 28 -10.64 -7.51 -7.18
N TYR A 29 -11.82 -7.04 -7.62
CA TYR A 29 -13.10 -7.75 -7.46
C TYR A 29 -13.07 -9.21 -7.95
N LYS A 30 -12.36 -9.45 -9.06
CA LYS A 30 -12.25 -10.77 -9.68
C LYS A 30 -11.44 -11.76 -8.82
N ARG A 31 -10.56 -11.26 -7.95
CA ARG A 31 -9.69 -12.06 -7.06
C ARG A 31 -10.29 -12.31 -5.68
N ARG A 32 -11.55 -11.92 -5.43
CA ARG A 32 -12.24 -12.13 -4.14
C ARG A 32 -12.41 -13.60 -3.72
N ARG A 33 -12.12 -14.56 -4.59
CA ARG A 33 -12.16 -16.00 -4.29
C ARG A 33 -10.80 -16.54 -3.85
N GLU A 34 -9.73 -15.76 -3.99
CA GLU A 34 -8.39 -16.13 -3.52
C GLU A 34 -8.21 -15.62 -2.09
N PHE A 35 -7.53 -16.39 -1.24
CA PHE A 35 -7.28 -16.02 0.15
C PHE A 35 -6.63 -14.63 0.29
N LEU A 36 -5.60 -14.34 -0.52
CA LEU A 36 -4.95 -13.02 -0.53
C LEU A 36 -5.88 -11.90 -1.03
N GLY A 37 -6.80 -12.20 -1.93
CA GLY A 37 -7.80 -11.22 -2.38
C GLY A 37 -8.85 -10.93 -1.31
N ILE A 38 -9.25 -11.93 -0.53
CA ILE A 38 -10.13 -11.76 0.63
C ILE A 38 -9.39 -10.95 1.71
N LEU A 39 -8.14 -11.30 2.01
CA LEU A 39 -7.32 -10.59 2.99
C LEU A 39 -7.14 -9.12 2.60
N LEU A 40 -6.84 -8.83 1.33
CA LEU A 40 -6.73 -7.47 0.79
C LEU A 40 -8.01 -6.64 0.99
N LEU A 41 -9.16 -7.20 0.62
CA LEU A 41 -10.43 -6.49 0.71
C LEU A 41 -10.91 -6.38 2.16
N GLY A 42 -10.64 -7.40 2.97
CA GLY A 42 -10.93 -7.45 4.39
C GLY A 42 -10.11 -6.42 5.18
N SER A 43 -8.80 -6.33 4.94
CA SER A 43 -7.93 -5.33 5.59
C SER A 43 -8.34 -3.91 5.22
N ALA A 44 -8.61 -3.64 3.94
CA ALA A 44 -9.06 -2.33 3.51
C ALA A 44 -10.46 -1.95 4.06
N LEU A 45 -11.36 -2.91 4.19
CA LEU A 45 -12.67 -2.71 4.82
C LEU A 45 -12.52 -2.45 6.33
N LEU A 46 -11.75 -3.29 7.03
CA LEU A 46 -11.50 -3.16 8.46
C LEU A 46 -10.88 -1.80 8.78
N GLY A 47 -9.84 -1.40 8.04
CA GLY A 47 -9.22 -0.09 8.23
C GLY A 47 -10.16 1.08 7.98
N THR A 48 -11.14 0.94 7.09
CA THR A 48 -12.19 1.95 6.92
C THR A 48 -13.19 1.93 8.08
N LEU A 49 -13.63 0.74 8.52
CA LEU A 49 -14.59 0.59 9.62
C LEU A 49 -14.03 1.12 10.95
N CYS A 50 -12.73 0.96 11.21
CA CYS A 50 -12.09 1.53 12.40
C CYS A 50 -12.15 3.07 12.44
N LEU A 51 -12.32 3.73 11.29
CA LEU A 51 -12.46 5.20 11.19
C LEU A 51 -13.91 5.68 11.25
N VAL A 52 -14.90 4.78 11.08
CA VAL A 52 -16.33 5.10 11.13
C VAL A 52 -16.88 5.51 12.52
N PRO A 53 -16.28 5.20 13.69
CA PRO A 53 -16.92 5.52 14.94
C PRO A 53 -16.78 7.01 15.29
N PHE A 54 -17.57 7.84 14.63
CA PHE A 54 -17.89 9.24 14.96
C PHE A 54 -18.61 9.39 16.32
N ARG A 55 -18.67 8.34 17.15
CA ARG A 55 -19.40 8.29 18.43
C ARG A 55 -18.61 7.76 19.63
N ILE A 56 -17.38 7.26 19.48
CA ILE A 56 -16.60 6.77 20.63
C ILE A 56 -16.01 7.98 21.38
N LYS A 57 -16.45 8.18 22.63
CA LYS A 57 -16.05 9.33 23.46
C LYS A 57 -14.65 9.19 24.08
N SER A 58 -14.16 7.98 24.29
CA SER A 58 -12.81 7.75 24.85
C SER A 58 -11.72 8.11 23.84
N ASP A 59 -10.77 8.98 24.21
CA ASP A 59 -9.61 9.33 23.39
C ASP A 59 -8.66 8.14 23.21
N ALA A 60 -8.45 7.32 24.24
CA ALA A 60 -7.58 6.14 24.17
C ALA A 60 -8.10 5.08 23.17
N ALA A 61 -9.40 4.77 23.22
CA ALA A 61 -10.00 3.84 22.26
C ALA A 61 -9.95 4.36 20.81
N ARG A 62 -9.87 5.68 20.62
CA ARG A 62 -9.75 6.30 19.30
C ARG A 62 -8.33 6.23 18.75
N GLY A 63 -7.30 6.32 19.60
CA GLY A 63 -5.90 6.08 19.23
C GLY A 63 -5.72 4.68 18.64
N HIS A 64 -6.04 3.64 19.43
CA HIS A 64 -5.93 2.25 18.97
C HIS A 64 -6.70 1.96 17.67
N LEU A 65 -7.86 2.58 17.45
CA LEU A 65 -8.60 2.42 16.19
C LEU A 65 -7.93 3.11 15.00
N ASN A 66 -7.27 4.25 15.22
CA ASN A 66 -6.45 4.89 14.21
C ASN A 66 -5.26 4.00 13.84
N ASP A 67 -4.58 3.44 14.85
CA ASP A 67 -3.40 2.58 14.69
C ASP A 67 -3.78 1.30 13.94
N ILE A 68 -4.88 0.64 14.33
CA ILE A 68 -5.41 -0.51 13.57
C ILE A 68 -5.68 -0.14 12.10
N SER A 69 -6.22 1.05 11.85
CA SER A 69 -6.53 1.51 10.49
C SER A 69 -5.27 1.81 9.68
N GLU A 70 -4.21 2.28 10.33
CA GLU A 70 -2.88 2.53 9.79
C GLU A 70 -2.21 1.21 9.40
N THR A 71 -2.09 0.27 10.34
CA THR A 71 -1.60 -1.10 10.10
C THR A 71 -2.40 -1.79 9.00
N CYS A 72 -3.74 -1.68 8.99
CA CYS A 72 -4.57 -2.23 7.93
C CYS A 72 -4.24 -1.67 6.54
N SER A 73 -3.83 -0.40 6.46
CA SER A 73 -3.46 0.25 5.21
C SER A 73 -2.09 -0.26 4.72
N VAL A 74 -1.12 -0.41 5.62
CA VAL A 74 0.20 -1.01 5.35
C VAL A 74 0.06 -2.48 4.91
N LEU A 75 -0.70 -3.28 5.66
CA LEU A 75 -1.03 -4.67 5.35
C LEU A 75 -1.64 -4.81 3.95
N THR A 76 -2.57 -3.93 3.58
CA THR A 76 -3.17 -3.92 2.24
C THR A 76 -2.11 -3.78 1.15
N PHE A 77 -1.09 -2.96 1.39
CA PHE A 77 0.01 -2.72 0.47
C PHE A 77 0.97 -3.90 0.37
N LEU A 78 1.32 -4.51 1.50
CA LEU A 78 2.09 -5.76 1.56
C LEU A 78 1.38 -6.89 0.82
N VAL A 79 0.07 -7.03 0.98
CA VAL A 79 -0.72 -8.04 0.26
C VAL A 79 -0.69 -7.80 -1.25
N GLN A 80 -0.78 -6.54 -1.73
CA GLN A 80 -0.62 -6.24 -3.16
C GLN A 80 0.76 -6.61 -3.71
N ILE A 81 1.81 -6.35 -2.92
CA ILE A 81 3.19 -6.71 -3.25
C ILE A 81 3.33 -8.22 -3.34
N THR A 82 2.82 -8.97 -2.34
CA THR A 82 2.83 -10.44 -2.33
C THR A 82 2.07 -11.03 -3.51
N ILE A 83 0.88 -10.50 -3.82
CA ILE A 83 0.09 -10.92 -4.98
C ILE A 83 0.91 -10.72 -6.27
N THR A 84 1.49 -9.54 -6.45
CA THR A 84 2.32 -9.22 -7.62
C THR A 84 3.56 -10.13 -7.68
N GLY A 85 4.23 -10.33 -6.55
CA GLY A 85 5.41 -11.19 -6.42
C GLY A 85 5.14 -12.64 -6.80
N ARG A 86 4.03 -13.21 -6.31
CA ARG A 86 3.60 -14.58 -6.67
C ARG A 86 3.32 -14.72 -8.16
N GLU A 87 2.67 -13.74 -8.78
CA GLU A 87 2.39 -13.77 -10.23
C GLU A 87 3.66 -13.70 -11.06
N VAL A 88 4.62 -12.88 -10.67
CA VAL A 88 5.91 -12.79 -11.36
C VAL A 88 6.74 -14.05 -11.12
N CYS A 89 6.77 -14.60 -9.90
CA CYS A 89 7.47 -15.86 -9.59
C CYS A 89 6.92 -17.06 -10.38
N LYS A 90 5.61 -17.10 -10.66
CA LYS A 90 5.00 -18.13 -11.51
C LYS A 90 5.50 -18.06 -12.96
N LYS A 91 5.77 -16.84 -13.46
CA LYS A 91 6.24 -16.62 -14.84
C LYS A 91 7.76 -16.72 -14.97
N ILE A 92 8.48 -16.26 -13.95
CA ILE A 92 9.93 -16.07 -13.98
C ILE A 92 10.53 -16.63 -12.69
N ARG A 93 11.33 -17.69 -12.81
CA ARG A 93 11.86 -18.45 -11.65
C ARG A 93 13.20 -17.88 -11.17
N ILE A 94 13.18 -16.64 -10.68
CA ILE A 94 14.36 -15.96 -10.13
C ILE A 94 14.40 -16.13 -8.59
N ARG A 95 15.56 -16.53 -8.05
CA ARG A 95 15.75 -16.82 -6.61
C ARG A 95 15.45 -15.61 -5.69
N PRO A 96 16.00 -14.40 -5.91
CA PRO A 96 15.72 -13.26 -5.03
C PRO A 96 14.24 -12.88 -4.97
N LEU A 97 13.48 -13.13 -6.04
CA LEU A 97 12.05 -12.83 -6.07
C LEU A 97 11.24 -13.74 -5.13
N LYS A 98 11.66 -15.00 -5.01
CA LYS A 98 11.05 -15.94 -4.07
C LYS A 98 11.34 -15.55 -2.63
N PHE A 99 12.57 -15.12 -2.33
CA PHE A 99 12.93 -14.64 -1.00
C PHE A 99 12.14 -13.38 -0.64
N LEU A 100 12.03 -12.42 -1.56
CA LEU A 100 11.23 -11.21 -1.39
C LEU A 100 9.76 -11.54 -1.12
N THR A 101 9.19 -12.49 -1.86
CA THR A 101 7.79 -12.91 -1.67
C THR A 101 7.58 -13.61 -0.33
N LEU A 102 8.51 -14.48 0.08
CA LEU A 102 8.45 -15.16 1.38
C LEU A 102 8.57 -14.16 2.54
N PHE A 103 9.47 -13.20 2.43
CA PHE A 103 9.63 -12.15 3.43
C PHE A 103 8.37 -11.29 3.54
N SER A 104 7.75 -10.93 2.41
CA SER A 104 6.45 -10.24 2.38
C SER A 104 5.34 -11.04 3.07
N GLU A 105 5.35 -12.37 2.91
CA GLU A 105 4.39 -13.25 3.61
C GLU A 105 4.63 -13.28 5.12
N ALA A 106 5.88 -13.28 5.57
CA ALA A 106 6.22 -13.18 6.99
C ALA A 106 5.77 -11.83 7.59
N LEU A 107 5.99 -10.72 6.88
CA LEU A 107 5.51 -9.40 7.30
C LEU A 107 3.97 -9.33 7.35
N ILE A 108 3.27 -9.95 6.39
CA ILE A 108 1.81 -10.04 6.45
C ILE A 108 1.34 -10.73 7.74
N VAL A 109 2.01 -11.81 8.15
CA VAL A 109 1.66 -12.51 9.39
C VAL A 109 1.94 -11.62 10.60
N LEU A 110 3.07 -10.91 10.61
CA LEU A 110 3.44 -9.97 11.67
C LEU A 110 2.38 -8.86 11.83
N GLU A 111 1.95 -8.25 10.73
CA GLU A 111 0.93 -7.20 10.72
C GLU A 111 -0.46 -7.71 11.16
N ILE A 112 -0.79 -8.96 10.83
CA ILE A 112 -2.02 -9.58 11.34
C ILE A 112 -1.95 -9.76 12.86
N VAL A 113 -0.78 -10.15 13.38
CA VAL A 113 -0.57 -10.26 14.84
C VAL A 113 -0.70 -8.90 15.49
N ASP A 114 -0.11 -7.86 14.90
CA ASP A 114 -0.21 -6.48 15.39
C ASP A 114 -1.67 -6.00 15.46
N ILE A 115 -2.45 -6.18 14.38
CA ILE A 115 -3.89 -5.87 14.38
C ILE A 115 -4.64 -6.61 15.50
N VAL A 116 -4.30 -7.87 15.76
CA VAL A 116 -4.92 -8.66 16.84
C VAL A 116 -4.52 -8.13 18.21
N LEU A 117 -3.25 -7.76 18.42
CA LEU A 117 -2.77 -7.19 19.68
C LEU A 117 -3.46 -5.86 19.97
N ASN A 118 -3.55 -4.97 19.00
CA ASN A 118 -4.26 -3.70 19.11
C ASN A 118 -5.77 -3.90 19.38
N LEU A 119 -6.41 -4.91 18.78
CA LEU A 119 -7.79 -5.28 19.11
C LEU A 119 -7.95 -5.83 20.52
N LEU A 120 -6.96 -6.58 21.03
CA LEU A 120 -6.96 -7.08 22.41
C LEU A 120 -6.79 -5.94 23.41
N GLN A 121 -5.87 -5.00 23.18
CA GLN A 121 -5.72 -3.80 24.01
C GLN A 121 -7.01 -2.97 24.05
N LEU A 122 -7.70 -2.85 22.92
CA LEU A 122 -8.99 -2.14 22.84
C LEU A 122 -10.10 -2.83 23.65
N THR A 123 -10.07 -4.17 23.76
CA THR A 123 -11.13 -4.97 24.42
C THR A 123 -10.80 -5.29 25.89
N LEU A 124 -9.52 -5.35 26.23
CA LEU A 124 -8.99 -5.70 27.55
C LEU A 124 -8.00 -4.61 28.00
N PRO A 125 -8.46 -3.58 28.73
CA PRO A 125 -7.60 -2.47 29.17
C PRO A 125 -6.43 -2.88 30.06
N ASP A 126 -6.53 -4.02 30.76
CA ASP A 126 -5.46 -4.57 31.60
C ASP A 126 -4.37 -5.30 30.80
N PHE A 127 -4.61 -5.55 29.50
CA PHE A 127 -3.66 -6.22 28.61
C PHE A 127 -2.73 -5.18 27.97
N ASN A 128 -1.73 -4.73 28.73
CA ASN A 128 -0.67 -3.86 28.21
C ASN A 128 0.71 -4.52 28.37
N PRO A 129 1.17 -5.30 27.38
CA PRO A 129 2.47 -5.95 27.47
C PRO A 129 3.59 -4.90 27.36
N PRO A 130 4.62 -4.96 28.22
CA PRO A 130 5.72 -3.99 28.19
C PRO A 130 6.50 -4.10 26.89
N GLY A 131 6.74 -2.96 26.23
CA GLY A 131 7.54 -2.86 25.01
C GLY A 131 6.80 -3.12 23.69
N VAL A 132 5.45 -3.24 23.71
CA VAL A 132 4.66 -3.38 22.48
C VAL A 132 4.80 -2.15 21.59
N ASP A 133 4.67 -0.95 22.14
CA ASP A 133 4.78 0.30 21.37
C ASP A 133 6.12 0.42 20.63
N GLU A 134 7.24 0.02 21.24
CA GLU A 134 8.55 0.03 20.58
C GLU A 134 8.64 -1.01 19.46
N LEU A 135 8.06 -2.19 19.68
CA LEU A 135 8.04 -3.26 18.69
C LEU A 135 7.15 -2.89 17.49
N ASP A 136 6.01 -2.25 17.71
CA ASP A 136 5.09 -1.80 16.67
C ASP A 136 5.77 -0.76 15.77
N ASN A 137 6.43 0.23 16.37
CA ASN A 137 7.23 1.23 15.65
C ASN A 137 8.36 0.61 14.81
N ILE A 138 9.07 -0.38 15.34
CA ILE A 138 10.13 -1.08 14.60
C ILE A 138 9.52 -1.90 13.45
N ALA A 139 8.43 -2.63 13.71
CA ALA A 139 7.75 -3.44 12.73
C ALA A 139 7.23 -2.59 11.57
N GLU A 140 6.59 -1.47 11.88
CA GLU A 140 6.10 -0.51 10.89
C GLU A 140 7.24 -0.01 10.00
N ASN A 141 8.33 0.47 10.60
CA ASN A 141 9.49 0.96 9.84
C ASN A 141 10.09 -0.12 8.91
N ILE A 142 10.16 -1.37 9.37
CA ILE A 142 10.59 -2.50 8.55
C ILE A 142 9.61 -2.71 7.38
N CYS A 143 8.30 -2.66 7.63
CA CYS A 143 7.27 -2.81 6.62
C CYS A 143 7.33 -1.70 5.56
N LEU A 144 7.46 -0.44 5.97
CA LEU A 144 7.59 0.72 5.06
C LEU A 144 8.85 0.61 4.19
N ALA A 145 9.99 0.31 4.80
CA ALA A 145 11.24 0.12 4.09
C ALA A 145 11.15 -1.05 3.09
N PHE A 146 10.52 -2.15 3.50
CA PHE A 146 10.31 -3.30 2.63
C PHE A 146 9.37 -2.98 1.46
N ILE A 147 8.27 -2.26 1.70
CA ILE A 147 7.35 -1.79 0.66
C ILE A 147 8.10 -0.97 -0.39
N PHE A 148 8.92 -0.03 0.06
CA PHE A 148 9.75 0.81 -0.81
C PHE A 148 10.71 -0.05 -1.65
N VAL A 149 11.53 -0.87 -1.00
CA VAL A 149 12.58 -1.67 -1.67
C VAL A 149 11.97 -2.69 -2.63
N SER A 150 10.94 -3.42 -2.19
CA SER A 150 10.28 -4.44 -3.00
C SER A 150 9.69 -3.82 -4.26
N ARG A 151 9.03 -2.66 -4.14
CA ARG A 151 8.42 -1.95 -5.27
C ARG A 151 9.43 -1.65 -6.37
N PHE A 152 10.54 -1.00 -6.01
CA PHE A 152 11.55 -0.63 -7.00
C PHE A 152 12.33 -1.83 -7.51
N THR A 153 12.51 -2.88 -6.71
CA THR A 153 13.11 -4.14 -7.17
C THR A 153 12.32 -4.74 -8.35
N PHE A 154 10.99 -4.80 -8.27
CA PHE A 154 10.16 -5.27 -9.39
C PHE A 154 10.34 -4.41 -10.65
N VAL A 155 10.39 -3.08 -10.50
CA VAL A 155 10.53 -2.17 -11.65
C VAL A 155 11.92 -2.27 -12.27
N VAL A 156 12.97 -2.31 -11.45
CA VAL A 156 14.36 -2.47 -11.89
C VAL A 156 14.55 -3.79 -12.62
N MET A 157 13.98 -4.89 -12.12
CA MET A 157 14.04 -6.18 -12.80
C MET A 157 13.29 -6.17 -14.15
N ALA A 158 12.21 -5.40 -14.27
CA ALA A 158 11.41 -5.35 -15.49
C ALA A 158 11.95 -4.40 -16.57
N LYS A 159 12.52 -3.24 -16.17
CA LYS A 159 12.87 -2.15 -17.10
C LYS A 159 14.29 -1.57 -16.90
N GLY A 160 15.02 -2.03 -15.89
CA GLY A 160 16.36 -1.54 -15.54
C GLY A 160 16.36 -0.29 -14.65
N TRP A 161 17.49 -0.04 -13.97
CA TRP A 161 17.66 1.07 -13.02
C TRP A 161 17.52 2.46 -13.65
N ARG A 162 18.03 2.63 -14.88
CA ARG A 162 18.01 3.90 -15.60
C ARG A 162 16.59 4.39 -15.88
N GLU A 163 15.67 3.47 -16.17
CA GLU A 163 14.25 3.78 -16.38
C GLU A 163 13.60 4.32 -15.09
N VAL A 164 13.95 3.79 -13.92
CA VAL A 164 13.42 4.25 -12.64
C VAL A 164 13.81 5.70 -12.39
N VAL A 165 15.10 6.01 -12.47
CA VAL A 165 15.61 7.35 -12.17
C VAL A 165 15.15 8.39 -13.19
N GLN A 166 15.01 8.01 -14.46
CA GLN A 166 14.66 8.96 -15.52
C GLN A 166 13.15 9.14 -15.68
N ASN A 167 12.38 8.05 -15.64
CA ASN A 167 10.97 8.06 -16.03
C ASN A 167 9.99 7.88 -14.86
N LYS A 168 10.48 7.53 -13.65
CA LYS A 168 9.65 7.26 -12.45
C LYS A 168 9.90 8.20 -11.27
N LYS A 169 10.49 9.39 -11.51
CA LYS A 169 10.81 10.37 -10.45
C LYS A 169 9.64 10.71 -9.52
N LEU A 170 8.44 10.87 -10.07
CA LEU A 170 7.25 11.21 -9.31
C LEU A 170 6.73 10.02 -8.47
N GLU A 171 6.87 8.79 -8.97
CA GLU A 171 6.57 7.58 -8.19
C GLU A 171 7.60 7.43 -7.05
N LEU A 172 8.89 7.65 -7.33
CA LEU A 172 9.94 7.67 -6.32
C LEU A 172 9.67 8.70 -5.22
N LEU A 173 9.26 9.92 -5.60
CA LEU A 173 8.91 10.97 -4.65
C LEU A 173 7.78 10.53 -3.71
N PHE A 174 6.69 9.99 -4.23
CA PHE A 174 5.58 9.55 -3.38
C PHE A 174 5.97 8.43 -2.40
N TYR A 175 6.78 7.49 -2.86
CA TYR A 175 7.28 6.42 -2.01
C TYR A 175 8.29 6.91 -0.96
N VAL A 176 9.08 7.93 -1.25
CA VAL A 176 9.93 8.59 -0.24
C VAL A 176 9.08 9.32 0.78
N LEU A 177 8.08 10.10 0.35
CA LEU A 177 7.17 10.80 1.26
C LEU A 177 6.38 9.85 2.17
N PHE A 178 6.02 8.67 1.65
CA PHE A 178 5.40 7.59 2.40
C PHE A 178 6.36 6.96 3.42
N LEU A 179 7.61 6.71 3.04
CA LEU A 179 8.63 6.17 3.95
C LEU A 179 8.98 7.15 5.07
N THR A 180 8.99 8.45 4.79
CA THR A 180 9.37 9.49 5.75
C THR A 180 8.15 10.20 6.34
N HIS A 181 6.99 9.55 6.39
CA HIS A 181 5.75 10.26 6.65
C HIS A 181 5.65 10.77 8.11
N GLU A 182 6.33 10.15 9.07
CA GLU A 182 6.34 10.53 10.49
C GLU A 182 7.33 11.66 10.83
N TYR A 183 8.53 11.64 10.24
CA TYR A 183 9.63 12.56 10.60
C TYR A 183 9.27 14.05 10.59
N PRO A 184 8.51 14.58 9.60
CA PRO A 184 8.09 15.97 9.62
C PRO A 184 7.23 16.32 10.82
N PHE A 185 6.36 15.41 11.26
CA PHE A 185 5.45 15.63 12.38
C PHE A 185 6.15 15.45 13.72
N MET A 186 7.09 14.51 13.84
CA MET A 186 7.96 14.41 15.02
C MET A 186 8.76 15.70 15.25
N LEU A 187 9.32 16.29 14.17
CA LEU A 187 10.03 17.56 14.27
C LEU A 187 9.11 18.72 14.66
N LEU A 188 7.90 18.77 14.08
CA LEU A 188 6.92 19.80 14.44
C LEU A 188 6.45 19.67 15.88
N GLU A 189 6.23 18.45 16.38
CA GLU A 189 5.84 18.20 17.76
C GLU A 189 6.95 18.58 18.75
N TYR A 190 8.20 18.28 18.42
CA TYR A 190 9.36 18.72 19.20
C TYR A 190 9.44 20.25 19.33
N GLU A 191 9.19 20.98 18.25
CA GLU A 191 9.29 22.45 18.22
C GLU A 191 8.04 23.16 18.78
N THR A 192 6.85 22.59 18.58
CA THR A 192 5.58 23.26 18.94
C THR A 192 4.98 22.77 20.25
N GLY A 193 5.38 21.59 20.74
CA GLY A 193 4.79 20.93 21.90
C GLY A 193 3.32 20.50 21.72
N VAL A 194 2.82 20.50 20.47
CA VAL A 194 1.43 20.14 20.13
C VAL A 194 1.44 18.82 19.38
N SER A 195 0.50 17.91 19.69
CA SER A 195 0.38 16.64 18.97
C SER A 195 -0.18 16.86 17.55
N TRP A 196 0.53 16.30 16.56
CA TRP A 196 0.16 16.36 15.15
C TRP A 196 -0.37 15.03 14.60
N GLU A 197 -0.59 14.06 15.47
CA GLU A 197 -1.02 12.68 15.18
C GLU A 197 -2.20 12.61 14.19
N VAL A 198 -3.22 13.46 14.34
CA VAL A 198 -4.39 13.47 13.45
C VAL A 198 -4.03 13.92 12.02
N VAL A 199 -3.07 14.84 11.88
CA VAL A 199 -2.58 15.32 10.59
C VAL A 199 -1.61 14.31 9.98
N GLN A 200 -0.76 13.69 10.80
CA GLN A 200 0.10 12.58 10.41
C GLN A 200 -0.72 11.42 9.84
N ALA A 201 -1.77 11.00 10.53
CA ALA A 201 -2.69 9.94 10.10
C ALA A 201 -3.34 10.23 8.73
N LEU A 202 -3.72 11.49 8.48
CA LEU A 202 -4.22 11.93 7.17
C LEU A 202 -3.12 11.91 6.11
N TRP A 203 -1.92 12.37 6.45
CA TRP A 203 -0.77 12.43 5.55
C TRP A 203 -0.32 11.03 5.13
N HIS A 204 -0.24 10.08 6.06
CA HIS A 204 0.08 8.69 5.77
C HIS A 204 -0.89 8.08 4.75
N ARG A 205 -2.21 8.21 4.96
CA ARG A 205 -3.23 7.70 4.03
C ARG A 205 -3.20 8.41 2.68
N THR A 206 -2.90 9.70 2.67
CA THR A 206 -2.78 10.48 1.43
C THR A 206 -1.56 10.04 0.61
N THR A 207 -0.40 9.89 1.22
CA THR A 207 0.81 9.41 0.55
C THR A 207 0.65 7.98 0.04
N LEU A 208 -0.01 7.11 0.82
CA LEU A 208 -0.38 5.77 0.39
C LEU A 208 -1.30 5.80 -0.83
N ALA A 209 -2.30 6.68 -0.85
CA ALA A 209 -3.18 6.85 -2.00
C ALA A 209 -2.44 7.32 -3.26
N LEU A 210 -1.47 8.22 -3.11
CA LEU A 210 -0.61 8.67 -4.21
C LEU A 210 0.29 7.55 -4.75
N CYS A 211 0.83 6.69 -3.87
CA CYS A 211 1.61 5.50 -4.25
C CYS A 211 0.76 4.50 -5.05
N ILE A 212 -0.49 4.24 -4.63
CA ILE A 212 -1.44 3.41 -5.38
C ILE A 212 -1.77 4.07 -6.73
N GLY A 213 -2.20 5.33 -6.71
CA GLY A 213 -2.60 6.08 -7.91
C GLY A 213 -1.51 6.11 -8.98
N SER A 214 -0.27 6.41 -8.60
CA SER A 214 0.87 6.46 -9.51
C SER A 214 1.18 5.09 -10.14
N THR A 215 1.06 4.01 -9.38
CA THR A 215 1.22 2.63 -9.85
C THR A 215 0.24 2.31 -10.98
N ILE A 216 -1.02 2.70 -10.82
CA ILE A 216 -2.08 2.41 -11.76
C ILE A 216 -1.94 3.27 -13.01
N HIS A 217 -1.68 4.56 -12.82
CA HIS A 217 -1.44 5.47 -13.93
C HIS A 217 -0.32 4.95 -14.84
N SER A 218 0.75 4.39 -14.25
CA SER A 218 1.78 3.70 -15.02
C SER A 218 1.26 2.49 -15.79
N LYS A 219 0.50 1.60 -15.14
CA LYS A 219 -0.06 0.40 -15.80
C LYS A 219 -0.98 0.76 -16.97
N ASN A 220 -1.81 1.79 -16.80
CA ASN A 220 -2.71 2.27 -17.85
C ASN A 220 -1.93 2.91 -19.00
N ARG A 221 -0.92 3.74 -18.70
CA ARG A 221 -0.05 4.32 -19.73
C ARG A 221 0.68 3.26 -20.55
N ASP A 222 1.16 2.20 -19.89
CA ASP A 222 1.84 1.10 -20.57
C ASP A 222 0.87 0.30 -21.46
N LYS A 223 -0.37 0.06 -21.03
CA LYS A 223 -1.42 -0.56 -21.86
C LYS A 223 -1.74 0.27 -23.11
N VAL A 224 -1.93 1.57 -22.96
CA VAL A 224 -2.21 2.48 -24.08
C VAL A 224 -1.07 2.44 -25.09
N LYS A 225 0.19 2.53 -24.64
CA LYS A 225 1.37 2.43 -25.52
C LYS A 225 1.42 1.11 -26.30
N HIS A 226 1.07 -0.01 -25.68
CA HIS A 226 1.00 -1.31 -26.36
C HIS A 226 -0.12 -1.35 -27.41
N MET A 227 -1.29 -0.79 -27.12
CA MET A 227 -2.39 -0.73 -28.09
C MET A 227 -2.07 0.17 -29.29
N THR A 228 -1.45 1.33 -29.05
CA THR A 228 -1.00 2.22 -30.14
C THR A 228 0.05 1.54 -31.02
N LYS A 229 1.03 0.85 -30.42
CA LYS A 229 2.05 0.10 -31.19
C LYS A 229 1.44 -1.04 -32.01
N ALA A 230 0.46 -1.77 -31.48
CA ALA A 230 -0.22 -2.83 -32.20
C ALA A 230 -1.06 -2.28 -33.36
N SER A 231 -1.67 -1.10 -33.20
CA SER A 231 -2.44 -0.43 -34.25
C SER A 231 -1.58 0.16 -35.37
N THR A 232 -0.30 0.46 -35.12
CA THR A 232 0.64 0.99 -36.12
C THR A 232 1.56 -0.06 -36.74
N ALA A 233 1.40 -1.35 -36.38
CA ALA A 233 2.16 -2.41 -37.03
C ALA A 233 1.65 -2.56 -38.49
N PRO A 234 2.51 -2.35 -39.52
CA PRO A 234 2.08 -2.51 -40.90
C PRO A 234 1.71 -3.97 -41.15
N ASP A 235 0.57 -4.15 -41.81
CA ASP A 235 0.00 -5.42 -42.23
C ASP A 235 1.00 -6.21 -43.10
N ARG A 236 1.84 -7.03 -42.45
CA ARG A 236 2.73 -7.99 -43.12
C ARG A 236 1.97 -9.28 -43.41
N MET A 237 0.84 -9.15 -44.11
CA MET A 237 0.17 -10.24 -44.81
C MET A 237 -0.12 -9.77 -46.23
N THR A 238 0.86 -9.91 -47.12
CA THR A 238 0.67 -10.21 -48.56
C THR A 238 2.04 -10.28 -49.25
N LYS A 239 2.58 -11.50 -49.37
CA LYS A 239 3.36 -12.03 -50.51
C LYS A 239 4.19 -13.23 -50.07
N HIS A 240 3.54 -14.38 -50.00
CA HIS A 240 4.11 -15.67 -50.41
C HIS A 240 2.94 -16.56 -50.85
N ALA A 241 2.34 -16.18 -51.97
CA ALA A 241 1.68 -17.12 -52.85
C ALA A 241 2.52 -17.15 -54.14
N SER A 242 2.62 -18.35 -54.72
CA SER A 242 3.26 -18.67 -56.01
C SER A 242 4.76 -18.98 -55.96
N THR A 243 5.09 -20.23 -55.65
CA THR A 243 5.99 -21.06 -56.48
C THR A 243 5.83 -22.52 -56.08
N THR A 244 4.86 -23.16 -56.73
CA THR A 244 4.83 -24.60 -57.03
C THR A 244 4.45 -24.70 -58.52
N GLU A 245 4.99 -25.71 -59.21
CA GLU A 245 4.91 -26.00 -60.67
C GLU A 245 5.98 -25.24 -61.49
N LEU A 246 6.92 -25.86 -62.19
CA LEU A 246 7.12 -27.22 -62.72
C LEU A 246 8.58 -27.68 -62.49
#